data_AF-T1EJB6-F1
#
_entry.id   AF-T1EJB6-F1
#
_cell.length_a   1.000
_cell.length_b   1.000
_cell.length_c   1.000
_cell.angle_alpha   90.00
_cell.angle_beta   90.00
_cell.angle_gamma   90.00
#
_symmetry.space_group_name_H-M   'P 1'
#
loop_
_entity.id
_entity.type
_entity.pdbx_description
1 polymer ?
#
loop_
_entity_poly.entity_id
_entity_poly.type
_entity_poly.pdbx_seq_one_letter_code
_entity_poly.pdbx_strand_id
1 'polypeptide(L)'
;VDEFENERRRTDCIKLMSDLENQFVRLKEHLFRDKSSQVSKKLEEVKNGTAKEYIEPLSRLEGNLKIKLQIAEVKFELQKKNLLNKCDGEKQAANQNYECEKKNLYSNLQQELENKIHQLKQDHHNTDINQCKA
;
A
#
# COMPACT_ATOMS: atom_id res chain seq x y z
N VAL A 1 64.18 -9.52 -61.59
CA VAL A 1 64.26 -8.89 -60.25
C VAL A 1 65.40 -9.57 -59.55
N ASP A 2 66.36 -8.79 -59.06
CA ASP A 2 67.56 -9.30 -58.40
C ASP A 2 67.19 -9.97 -57.06
N GLU A 3 67.86 -11.06 -56.71
CA GLU A 3 67.66 -11.82 -55.47
C GLU A 3 67.85 -10.91 -54.24
N PHE A 4 68.75 -9.94 -54.36
CA PHE A 4 68.99 -8.91 -53.36
C PHE A 4 67.77 -8.00 -53.12
N GLU A 5 67.04 -7.63 -54.16
CA GLU A 5 65.85 -6.78 -54.06
C GLU A 5 64.67 -7.53 -53.43
N ASN A 6 64.55 -8.83 -53.71
CA ASN A 6 63.57 -9.70 -53.07
C ASN A 6 63.87 -9.87 -51.57
N GLU A 7 65.13 -10.08 -51.20
CA GLU A 7 65.54 -10.20 -49.80
C GLU A 7 65.33 -8.90 -49.01
N ARG A 8 65.58 -7.75 -49.65
CA ARG A 8 65.30 -6.44 -49.07
C ARG A 8 63.81 -6.25 -48.79
N ARG A 9 62.94 -6.55 -49.75
CA ARG A 9 61.47 -6.46 -49.56
C ARG A 9 60.96 -7.38 -48.47
N ARG A 10 61.50 -8.60 -48.39
CA ARG A 10 61.18 -9.56 -47.30
C ARG A 10 61.57 -8.99 -45.94
N THR A 11 62.77 -8.43 -45.84
CA THR A 11 63.27 -7.83 -44.60
C THR A 11 62.43 -6.64 -44.16
N ASP A 12 62.06 -5.74 -45.08
CA ASP A 12 61.23 -4.57 -44.78
C ASP A 12 59.81 -4.97 -44.35
N CYS A 13 59.25 -6.01 -44.98
CA CYS A 13 57.95 -6.57 -44.57
C CYS A 13 58.01 -7.14 -43.14
N ILE A 14 59.05 -7.91 -42.81
CA ILE A 14 59.24 -8.47 -41.46
C ILE A 14 59.39 -7.35 -40.41
N LYS A 15 60.15 -6.29 -40.71
CA LYS A 15 60.28 -5.13 -39.82
C LYS A 15 58.94 -4.46 -39.57
N LEU A 16 58.18 -4.18 -40.63
CA LEU A 16 56.86 -3.56 -40.51
C LEU A 16 55.89 -4.44 -39.70
N MET A 17 55.89 -5.76 -39.93
CA MET A 17 55.08 -6.69 -39.16
C MET A 17 55.49 -6.71 -37.68
N SER A 18 56.79 -6.69 -37.38
CA SER A 18 57.30 -6.64 -36.01
C SER A 18 56.92 -5.33 -35.32
N ASP A 19 57.03 -4.18 -35.99
CA ASP A 19 56.63 -2.89 -35.46
C ASP A 19 55.13 -2.83 -35.16
N LEU A 20 54.31 -3.41 -36.04
CA LEU A 20 52.86 -3.50 -35.88
C LEU A 20 52.49 -4.41 -34.71
N GLU A 21 53.15 -5.57 -34.58
CA GLU A 21 52.95 -6.48 -33.46
C GLU A 21 53.31 -5.82 -32.12
N ASN A 22 54.43 -5.09 -32.06
CA ASN A 22 54.84 -4.32 -30.90
C ASN A 22 53.80 -3.25 -30.51
N GLN A 23 53.21 -2.56 -31.49
CA GLN A 23 52.13 -1.60 -31.25
C GLN A 23 50.89 -2.28 -30.69
N PHE A 24 50.49 -3.44 -31.23
CA PHE A 24 49.35 -4.21 -30.71
C PHE A 24 49.56 -4.69 -29.28
N VAL A 25 50.77 -5.13 -28.93
CA VAL A 25 51.10 -5.52 -27.56
C VAL A 25 50.94 -4.34 -26.60
N ARG A 26 51.53 -3.19 -26.94
CA ARG A 26 51.39 -1.97 -26.12
C ARG A 26 49.94 -1.53 -25.96
N LEU A 27 49.15 -1.59 -27.03
CA LEU A 27 47.74 -1.22 -27.01
C LEU A 27 46.93 -2.18 -26.12
N LYS A 28 47.17 -3.49 -26.22
CA LYS A 28 46.53 -4.50 -25.35
C LYS A 28 46.83 -4.24 -23.88
N GLU A 29 48.08 -3.96 -23.55
CA GLU A 29 48.46 -3.65 -22.18
C GLU A 29 47.80 -2.37 -21.67
N HIS A 30 47.73 -1.33 -22.50
CA HIS A 30 47.05 -0.09 -22.15
C HIS A 30 45.57 -0.34 -21.85
N LEU A 31 44.88 -1.05 -22.74
CA LEU A 31 43.47 -1.42 -22.56
C LEU A 31 43.25 -2.21 -21.26
N PHE A 32 44.15 -3.14 -20.94
CA PHE A 32 44.05 -3.93 -19.72
C PHE A 32 44.24 -3.07 -18.46
N ARG A 33 45.25 -2.18 -18.46
CA ARG A 33 45.50 -1.24 -17.36
C ARG A 33 44.31 -0.30 -17.15
N ASP A 34 43.78 0.27 -18.23
CA ASP A 34 42.60 1.14 -18.17
C ASP A 34 41.38 0.40 -17.61
N LYS A 35 41.14 -0.83 -18.07
CA LYS A 35 40.03 -1.63 -17.60
C LYS A 35 40.16 -1.98 -16.13
N SER A 36 41.36 -2.37 -15.70
CA SER A 36 41.66 -2.63 -14.29
C SER A 36 41.42 -1.38 -13.44
N SER A 37 41.92 -0.22 -13.86
CA SER A 37 41.71 1.07 -13.18
C SER A 37 40.24 1.44 -13.07
N GLN A 38 39.46 1.28 -14.14
CA GLN A 38 38.01 1.53 -14.14
C GLN A 38 37.29 0.65 -13.12
N VAL A 39 37.62 -0.65 -13.08
CA VAL A 39 37.02 -1.60 -12.13
C VAL A 39 37.40 -1.26 -10.70
N SER A 40 38.68 -0.96 -10.44
CA SER A 40 39.14 -0.52 -9.12
C SER A 40 38.42 0.73 -8.66
N LYS A 41 38.25 1.74 -9.53
CA LYS A 41 37.52 2.97 -9.20
C LYS A 41 36.06 2.68 -8.84
N LYS A 42 35.35 1.88 -9.65
CA LYS A 42 33.98 1.47 -9.34
C LYS A 42 33.88 0.70 -8.02
N LEU A 43 34.82 -0.19 -7.75
CA LEU A 43 34.86 -0.94 -6.50
C LEU A 43 35.03 -0.01 -5.30
N GLU A 44 35.89 1.00 -5.40
CA GLU A 44 36.04 2.01 -4.36
C GLU A 44 34.79 2.88 -4.20
N GLU A 45 34.12 3.25 -5.30
CA GLU A 45 32.82 3.96 -5.24
C GLU A 45 31.79 3.14 -4.45
N VAL A 46 31.73 1.82 -4.69
CA VAL A 46 30.83 0.91 -3.97
C VAL A 46 31.21 0.78 -2.49
N LYS A 47 32.49 0.54 -2.18
CA LYS A 47 32.97 0.41 -0.78
C LYS A 47 32.73 1.68 0.03
N ASN A 48 32.92 2.85 -0.59
CA ASN A 48 32.68 4.14 0.04
C ASN A 48 31.19 4.52 0.09
N GLY A 49 30.30 3.69 -0.46
CA GLY A 49 28.87 3.99 -0.51
C GLY A 49 28.54 5.23 -1.33
N THR A 50 29.34 5.51 -2.37
CA THR A 50 29.18 6.66 -3.29
C THR A 50 28.74 6.24 -4.69
N ALA A 51 28.64 4.93 -4.94
CA ALA A 51 28.14 4.36 -6.20
C ALA A 51 26.65 4.71 -6.42
N LYS A 52 26.43 5.69 -7.31
CA LYS A 52 25.10 6.24 -7.61
C LYS A 52 24.07 5.20 -8.05
N GLU A 53 24.51 4.18 -8.79
CA GLU A 53 23.66 3.10 -9.29
C GLU A 53 22.94 2.31 -8.18
N TYR A 54 23.44 2.38 -6.94
CA TYR A 54 22.80 1.78 -5.76
C TYR A 54 22.13 2.82 -4.86
N ILE A 55 22.71 4.01 -4.71
CA ILE A 55 22.20 5.08 -3.84
C ILE A 55 20.86 5.63 -4.33
N GLU A 56 20.71 5.84 -5.64
CA GLU A 56 19.48 6.40 -6.19
C GLU A 56 18.27 5.45 -5.97
N PRO A 57 18.36 4.14 -6.27
CA PRO A 57 17.31 3.19 -5.91
C PRO A 57 17.04 3.12 -4.40
N LEU A 58 18.09 3.16 -3.57
CA LEU A 58 17.95 3.12 -2.11
C LEU A 58 17.18 4.34 -1.60
N SER A 59 17.57 5.55 -2.00
CA SER A 59 16.90 6.79 -1.62
C SER A 59 15.42 6.80 -2.03
N ARG A 60 15.12 6.30 -3.24
CA ARG A 60 13.74 6.12 -3.70
C ARG A 60 12.96 5.14 -2.82
N LEU A 61 13.58 4.02 -2.43
CA LEU A 61 12.95 3.02 -1.58
C LEU A 61 12.67 3.58 -0.18
N GLU A 62 13.61 4.32 0.41
CA GLU A 62 13.44 5.00 1.69
C GLU A 62 12.32 6.04 1.64
N GLY A 63 12.24 6.83 0.57
CA GLY A 63 11.14 7.76 0.33
C GLY A 63 9.78 7.05 0.26
N ASN A 64 9.71 5.93 -0.46
CA ASN A 64 8.50 5.11 -0.55
C ASN A 64 8.09 4.52 0.80
N LEU A 65 9.06 4.07 1.61
CA LEU A 65 8.80 3.55 2.95
C LEU A 65 8.22 4.64 3.84
N LYS A 66 8.78 5.84 3.82
CA LYS A 66 8.26 6.99 4.58
C LYS A 66 6.80 7.29 4.24
N ILE A 67 6.47 7.32 2.95
CA ILE A 67 5.09 7.53 2.49
C ILE A 67 4.18 6.39 2.96
N LYS A 68 4.62 5.13 2.84
CA LYS A 68 3.84 3.97 3.30
C LYS A 68 3.54 4.02 4.79
N LEU A 69 4.51 4.44 5.61
CA LEU A 69 4.31 4.60 7.05
C LEU A 69 3.28 5.70 7.37
N GLN A 70 3.37 6.86 6.71
CA GLN A 70 2.39 7.93 6.87
C GLN A 70 0.97 7.49 6.49
N ILE A 71 0.84 6.76 5.37
CA ILE A 71 -0.46 6.21 4.95
C ILE A 71 -0.98 5.20 5.97
N ALA A 72 -0.12 4.32 6.49
CA ALA A 72 -0.49 3.32 7.48
C ALA A 72 -0.99 3.96 8.78
N GLU A 73 -0.33 5.02 9.24
CA GLU A 73 -0.73 5.80 10.42
C GLU A 73 -2.11 6.42 10.25
N VAL A 74 -2.34 7.15 9.15
CA VAL A 74 -3.65 7.75 8.86
C VAL A 74 -4.74 6.68 8.72
N LYS A 75 -4.43 5.57 8.04
CA LYS A 75 -5.36 4.45 7.88
C LYS A 75 -5.76 3.86 9.23
N PHE A 76 -4.80 3.68 10.14
CA PHE A 76 -5.05 3.14 11.48
C PHE A 76 -5.98 4.07 12.28
N GLU A 77 -5.71 5.37 12.29
CA GLU A 77 -6.56 6.34 12.99
C GLU A 77 -7.98 6.40 12.41
N LEU A 78 -8.12 6.34 11.08
CA LEU A 78 -9.44 6.28 10.45
C LEU A 78 -10.20 4.99 10.79
N GLN A 79 -9.52 3.85 10.82
CA GLN A 79 -10.12 2.57 11.21
C GLN A 79 -10.57 2.58 12.68
N LYS A 80 -9.73 3.10 13.58
CA LYS A 80 -10.05 3.28 14.99
C LYS A 80 -11.27 4.18 15.18
N LYS A 81 -11.31 5.34 14.50
CA LYS A 81 -12.45 6.26 14.53
C LYS A 81 -13.72 5.60 13.98
N ASN A 82 -13.61 4.85 12.89
CA ASN A 82 -14.76 4.14 12.30
C ASN A 82 -15.34 3.11 13.27
N LEU A 83 -14.48 2.36 13.98
CA LEU A 83 -14.91 1.39 14.96
C LEU A 83 -15.65 2.04 16.13
N LEU A 84 -15.13 3.15 16.65
CA LEU A 84 -15.79 3.91 17.72
C LEU A 84 -17.17 4.42 17.26
N ASN A 85 -17.24 5.04 16.09
CA ASN A 85 -18.50 5.53 15.53
C ASN A 85 -19.54 4.42 15.35
N LYS A 86 -19.12 3.23 14.92
CA LYS A 86 -20.03 2.06 14.81
C LYS A 86 -20.54 1.62 16.17
N CYS A 87 -19.65 1.49 17.16
CA CYS A 87 -20.01 1.10 18.52
C CYS A 87 -21.00 2.10 19.15
N ASP A 88 -20.75 3.40 18.98
CA ASP A 88 -21.63 4.44 19.50
C ASP A 88 -22.97 4.47 18.76
N GLY A 89 -22.96 4.27 17.44
CA GLY A 89 -24.17 4.13 16.64
C GLY A 89 -25.03 2.93 17.06
N GLU A 90 -24.41 1.77 17.32
CA GLU A 90 -25.11 0.57 17.81
C GLU A 90 -25.71 0.79 19.20
N LYS A 91 -24.97 1.41 20.13
CA LYS A 91 -25.49 1.77 21.46
C LYS A 91 -26.69 2.70 21.35
N GLN A 92 -26.59 3.73 20.50
CA GLN A 92 -27.68 4.67 20.29
C GLN A 92 -28.92 3.99 19.71
N ALA A 93 -28.74 3.15 18.68
CA ALA A 93 -29.83 2.42 18.05
C ALA A 93 -30.51 1.47 19.04
N ALA A 94 -29.74 0.73 19.84
CA ALA A 94 -30.27 -0.16 20.87
C ALA A 94 -31.08 0.61 21.94
N ASN A 95 -30.56 1.75 22.41
CA ASN A 95 -31.25 2.59 23.38
C ASN A 95 -32.54 3.17 22.82
N GLN A 96 -32.52 3.67 21.57
CA GLN A 96 -33.72 4.18 20.90
C GLN A 96 -34.75 3.08 20.70
N ASN A 97 -34.33 1.88 20.30
CA ASN A 97 -35.22 0.74 20.14
C ASN A 97 -35.90 0.38 21.47
N TYR A 98 -35.12 0.29 22.55
CA TYR A 98 -35.64 0.02 23.89
C TYR A 98 -36.68 1.06 24.33
N GLU A 99 -36.38 2.36 24.21
CA GLU A 99 -37.31 3.42 24.61
C GLU A 99 -38.59 3.41 23.75
N CYS A 100 -38.47 3.14 22.44
CA CYS A 100 -39.62 3.00 21.54
C CYS A 100 -40.50 1.80 21.93
N GLU A 101 -39.91 0.62 22.15
CA GLU A 101 -40.65 -0.58 22.55
C GLU A 101 -41.36 -0.38 23.88
N LYS A 102 -40.67 0.19 24.87
CA LYS A 102 -41.26 0.55 26.16
C LYS A 102 -42.46 1.47 25.99
N LYS A 103 -42.34 2.55 25.22
CA LYS A 103 -43.43 3.49 24.96
C LYS A 103 -44.61 2.81 24.24
N ASN A 104 -44.31 1.95 23.26
CA ASN A 104 -45.33 1.19 22.53
C ASN A 104 -46.09 0.25 23.47
N LEU A 105 -45.39 -0.46 24.36
CA LEU A 105 -46.00 -1.33 25.36
C LEU A 105 -46.96 -0.56 26.29
N TYR A 106 -46.53 0.58 26.82
CA TYR A 106 -47.41 1.42 27.64
C TYR A 106 -48.64 1.92 26.87
N SER A 107 -48.46 2.35 25.62
CA SER A 107 -49.56 2.82 24.78
C SER A 107 -50.55 1.70 24.46
N ASN A 108 -50.05 0.50 24.16
CA ASN A 108 -50.88 -0.68 23.91
C ASN A 108 -51.66 -1.08 25.16
N LEU A 109 -51.02 -1.12 26.32
CA LEU A 109 -51.68 -1.43 27.58
C LEU A 109 -52.77 -0.41 27.92
N GLN A 110 -52.49 0.88 27.71
CA GLN A 110 -53.48 1.94 27.91
C GLN A 110 -54.69 1.74 26.99
N GLN A 111 -54.46 1.48 25.70
CA GLN A 111 -55.53 1.23 24.73
C GLN A 111 -56.37 0.00 25.10
N GLU A 112 -55.73 -1.08 25.55
CA GLU A 112 -56.42 -2.29 26.01
C GLU A 112 -57.32 -2.01 27.22
N LEU A 113 -56.81 -1.25 28.20
CA LEU A 113 -57.59 -0.86 29.37
C LEU A 113 -58.78 0.04 29.01
N GLU A 114 -58.57 1.02 28.13
CA GLU A 114 -59.64 1.90 27.64
C GLU A 114 -60.73 1.11 26.91
N ASN A 115 -60.34 0.16 26.04
CA ASN A 115 -61.27 -0.72 25.35
C ASN A 115 -62.06 -1.59 26.34
N LYS A 116 -61.39 -2.14 27.36
CA LYS A 116 -62.04 -2.97 28.39
C LYS A 116 -63.04 -2.17 29.23
N ILE A 117 -62.70 -0.94 29.60
CA ILE A 117 -63.60 -0.02 30.30
C ILE A 117 -64.82 0.30 29.42
N HIS A 118 -64.62 0.55 28.13
CA HIS A 118 -65.71 0.84 27.21
C HIS A 118 -66.67 -0.36 27.07
N GLN A 119 -66.12 -1.57 26.91
CA GLN A 119 -66.88 -2.82 26.86
C GLN A 119 -67.74 -3.01 28.11
N LEU A 120 -67.13 -2.86 29.31
CA LEU A 120 -67.85 -3.00 30.58
C LEU A 120 -68.99 -1.98 30.73
N LYS A 121 -68.78 -0.73 30.28
CA LYS A 121 -69.83 0.30 30.29
C LYS A 121 -70.98 -0.06 29.36
N GLN A 122 -70.67 -0.62 28.19
CA GLN A 122 -71.68 -1.05 27.23
C GLN A 122 -72.49 -2.24 27.75
N ASP A 123 -71.83 -3.22 28.36
CA ASP A 123 -72.47 -4.40 28.96
C ASP A 123 -73.37 -4.02 30.14
N HIS A 124 -72.95 -3.07 30.97
CA HIS A 124 -73.77 -2.52 32.06
C HIS A 124 -75.03 -1.84 31.50
N HIS A 125 -74.87 -0.94 30.52
CA HIS A 125 -76.00 -0.26 29.89
C HIS A 125 -76.99 -1.24 29.25
N ASN A 126 -76.49 -2.28 28.59
CA ASN A 126 -77.34 -3.33 28.00
C ASN A 126 -78.09 -4.12 29.08
N THR A 127 -77.45 -4.40 30.21
CA THR A 127 -78.09 -5.08 31.35
C THR A 127 -79.18 -4.22 31.98
N ASP A 128 -78.92 -2.93 32.19
CA ASP A 128 -79.91 -1.97 32.69
C ASP A 128 -81.13 -1.87 31.76
N ILE A 129 -80.90 -1.77 30.44
CA ILE A 129 -81.99 -1.74 29.45
C ILE A 129 -82.82 -3.04 29.51
N ASN A 130 -82.16 -4.18 29.65
CA ASN A 130 -82.85 -5.47 29.70
C ASN A 130 -83.63 -5.66 31.00
N GLN A 131 -83.16 -5.10 32.12
CA GLN A 131 -83.88 -5.10 33.39
C GLN A 131 -85.11 -4.18 33.40
N CYS A 132 -85.10 -3.06 32.67
CA CYS A 132 -86.29 -2.20 32.52
C CYS A 132 -87.37 -2.76 31.57
N LYS A 133 -87.08 -3.82 30.82
CA LYS A 133 -88.02 -4.46 29.87
C LYS A 133 -88.67 -5.73 30.43
N ALA A 134 -88.31 -6.17 31.63
CA ALA A 134 -88.93 -7.26 32.38
C ALA A 134 -89.85 -6.70 33.47
#